data_AF-A0A932AN48-F1
#
_entry.id   AF-A0A932AN48-F1
#
_cell.length_a   1.000
_cell.length_b   1.000
_cell.length_c   1.000
_cell.angle_alpha   90.00
_cell.angle_beta   90.00
_cell.angle_gamma   90.00
#
_symmetry.space_group_name_H-M   'P 1'
#
loop_
_entity.id
_entity.type
_entity.pdbx_description
1 polymer ?
#
loop_
_entity_poly.entity_id
_entity_poly.type
_entity_poly.pdbx_seq_one_letter_code
_entity_poly.pdbx_strand_id
1 'polypeptide(L)'
;MRRRAKPLRHRAAVPDPVPDPVPDPVPGPVPDAHAALVDAARVLADGVVAALPGWVERCVVGVLADAGRPVDAATLDAARSAGRVAADEVGARVRALLSLDVDAQPTGPLALVRSAVRYPTDVLRAAGVPPRARDRVAADLHPEDIYDLVPSSFADLDPALREPGIVWGATKAHVVLRRRRAEGRR
;
A
#
# COMPACT_ATOMS: atom_id res chain seq x y z
N MET A 1 40.27 -76.66 -38.86
CA MET A 1 40.59 -76.31 -37.45
C MET A 1 40.18 -74.86 -37.20
N ARG A 2 39.04 -74.62 -36.51
CA ARG A 2 38.55 -73.26 -36.19
C ARG A 2 39.10 -72.83 -34.82
N ARG A 3 39.89 -71.74 -34.77
CA ARG A 3 40.38 -71.12 -33.53
C ARG A 3 39.21 -70.41 -32.82
N ARG A 4 38.99 -70.70 -31.54
CA ARG A 4 38.04 -70.00 -30.68
C ARG A 4 38.62 -68.64 -30.26
N ALA A 5 37.91 -67.55 -30.55
CA ALA A 5 38.20 -66.23 -29.99
C ALA A 5 37.56 -66.10 -28.60
N LYS A 6 38.31 -65.53 -27.65
CA LYS A 6 37.94 -65.30 -26.25
C LYS A 6 37.20 -63.95 -26.15
N PRO A 7 36.10 -63.82 -25.39
CA PRO A 7 35.41 -62.54 -25.29
C PRO A 7 36.17 -61.57 -24.37
N LEU A 8 36.34 -60.34 -24.83
CA LEU A 8 36.82 -59.19 -24.06
C LEU A 8 35.74 -58.79 -23.05
N ARG A 9 36.06 -58.82 -21.77
CA ARG A 9 35.19 -58.27 -20.71
C ARG A 9 35.27 -56.75 -20.76
N HIS A 10 34.18 -56.10 -21.19
CA HIS A 10 34.00 -54.66 -21.01
C HIS A 10 33.96 -54.35 -19.51
N ARG A 11 34.95 -53.59 -19.03
CA ARG A 11 34.99 -53.05 -17.68
C ARG A 11 34.08 -51.82 -17.66
N ALA A 12 32.98 -51.88 -16.91
CA ALA A 12 32.08 -50.73 -16.74
C ALA A 12 32.85 -49.58 -16.05
N ALA A 13 32.74 -48.37 -16.62
CA ALA A 13 33.27 -47.16 -16.02
C ALA A 13 32.45 -46.79 -14.78
N VAL A 14 33.12 -46.47 -13.68
CA VAL A 14 32.50 -45.92 -12.48
C VAL A 14 32.17 -44.46 -12.77
N PRO A 15 30.92 -43.99 -12.58
CA PRO A 15 30.59 -42.58 -12.75
C PRO A 15 31.26 -41.74 -11.65
N ASP A 16 31.74 -40.55 -12.03
CA ASP A 16 32.35 -39.59 -11.11
C ASP A 16 31.35 -39.17 -10.02
N PRO A 17 31.83 -38.91 -8.78
CA PRO A 17 30.98 -38.45 -7.70
C PRO A 17 30.41 -37.06 -8.02
N VAL A 18 29.10 -36.92 -7.82
CA VAL A 18 28.39 -35.63 -7.91
C VAL A 18 28.99 -34.70 -6.84
N PRO A 19 29.47 -33.50 -7.21
CA PRO A 19 30.00 -32.56 -6.23
C PRO A 19 28.90 -32.15 -5.25
N ASP A 20 29.27 -32.01 -3.98
CA ASP A 20 28.36 -31.55 -2.92
C ASP A 20 27.70 -30.22 -3.32
N PRO A 21 26.41 -30.03 -3.00
CA PRO A 21 25.72 -28.78 -3.29
C PRO A 21 26.45 -27.62 -2.59
N VAL A 22 26.84 -26.63 -3.39
CA VAL A 22 27.42 -25.39 -2.88
C VAL A 22 26.40 -24.77 -1.93
N PRO A 23 26.75 -24.51 -0.65
CA PRO A 23 25.82 -23.91 0.28
C PRO A 23 25.38 -22.55 -0.25
N ASP A 24 24.09 -22.25 -0.12
CA ASP A 24 23.54 -20.95 -0.50
C ASP A 24 24.39 -19.83 0.12
N PRO A 25 24.73 -18.78 -0.64
CA PRO A 25 25.50 -17.66 -0.12
C PRO A 25 24.79 -17.11 1.11
N VAL A 26 25.50 -17.07 2.24
CA VAL A 26 25.00 -16.49 3.48
C VAL A 26 24.57 -15.06 3.14
N PRO A 27 23.27 -14.71 3.26
CA PRO A 27 22.83 -13.36 2.94
C PRO A 27 23.62 -12.40 3.84
N GLY A 28 24.22 -11.37 3.22
CA GLY A 28 24.88 -10.29 3.94
C GLY A 28 23.94 -9.67 4.97
N PRO A 29 24.45 -8.86 5.92
CA PRO A 29 23.66 -8.36 7.04
C PRO A 29 22.35 -7.74 6.54
N VAL A 30 21.26 -8.47 6.77
CA VAL A 30 19.93 -8.02 6.41
C VAL A 30 19.64 -6.83 7.32
N PRO A 31 19.23 -5.67 6.78
CA PRO A 31 18.76 -4.58 7.61
C PRO A 31 17.78 -5.11 8.65
N ASP A 32 17.86 -4.60 9.88
CA ASP A 32 16.87 -4.94 10.89
C ASP A 32 15.48 -4.69 10.29
N ALA A 33 14.69 -5.76 10.13
CA ALA A 33 13.39 -5.70 9.48
C ALA A 33 12.46 -4.73 10.21
N HIS A 34 12.69 -4.52 11.51
CA HIS A 34 12.02 -3.47 12.28
C HIS A 34 12.44 -2.07 11.86
N ALA A 35 13.74 -1.79 11.75
CA ALA A 35 14.22 -0.49 11.27
C ALA A 35 13.69 -0.16 9.86
N ALA A 36 13.72 -1.15 8.94
CA ALA A 36 13.17 -0.97 7.60
C ALA A 36 11.65 -0.68 7.62
N LEU A 37 10.90 -1.32 8.51
CA LEU A 37 9.47 -1.07 8.68
C LEU A 37 9.20 0.35 9.20
N VAL A 38 10.00 0.82 10.16
CA VAL A 38 9.91 2.18 10.72
C VAL A 38 10.18 3.23 9.64
N ASP A 39 11.21 3.03 8.82
CA ASP A 39 11.50 3.95 7.71
C ASP A 39 10.40 3.96 6.65
N ALA A 40 9.92 2.78 6.22
CA ALA A 40 8.82 2.69 5.27
C ALA A 40 7.53 3.34 5.81
N ALA A 41 7.25 3.15 7.10
CA ALA A 41 6.13 3.78 7.80
C ALA A 41 6.24 5.31 7.81
N ARG A 42 7.43 5.84 8.10
CA ARG A 42 7.70 7.29 8.08
C ARG A 42 7.49 7.87 6.67
N VAL A 43 8.08 7.25 5.65
CA VAL A 43 7.95 7.70 4.25
C VAL A 43 6.48 7.70 3.82
N LEU A 44 5.73 6.64 4.12
CA LEU A 44 4.31 6.58 3.81
C LEU A 44 3.51 7.66 4.55
N ALA A 45 3.76 7.86 5.85
CA ALA A 45 3.04 8.86 6.64
C ALA A 45 3.32 10.29 6.15
N ASP A 46 4.58 10.62 5.88
CA ASP A 46 5.00 11.92 5.36
C ASP A 46 4.36 12.19 4.00
N GLY A 47 4.38 11.19 3.12
CA GLY A 47 3.75 11.28 1.81
C GLY A 47 2.24 11.47 1.89
N VAL A 48 1.54 10.75 2.78
CA VAL A 48 0.09 10.93 2.97
C VAL A 48 -0.24 12.35 3.45
N VAL A 49 0.50 12.88 4.42
CA VAL A 49 0.32 14.26 4.92
C VAL A 49 0.51 15.27 3.79
N ALA A 50 1.55 15.09 2.97
CA ALA A 50 1.82 15.98 1.84
C ALA A 50 0.76 15.90 0.73
N ALA A 51 0.22 14.71 0.47
CA ALA A 51 -0.73 14.48 -0.61
C ALA A 51 -2.17 14.93 -0.31
N LEU A 52 -2.60 14.83 0.95
CA LEU A 52 -4.00 15.06 1.36
C LEU A 52 -4.56 16.43 0.92
N PRO A 53 -3.86 17.57 1.07
CA PRO A 53 -4.40 18.86 0.66
C PRO A 53 -4.71 18.93 -0.83
N GLY A 54 -3.78 18.46 -1.67
CA GLY A 54 -3.96 18.46 -3.12
C GLY A 54 -5.02 17.47 -3.58
N TRP A 55 -5.14 16.32 -2.90
CA TRP A 55 -6.18 15.34 -3.20
C TRP A 55 -7.58 15.90 -2.94
N VAL A 56 -7.81 16.55 -1.79
CA VAL A 56 -9.12 17.17 -1.47
C VAL A 56 -9.50 18.22 -2.52
N GLU A 57 -8.57 19.10 -2.90
CA GLU A 57 -8.79 20.10 -3.95
C GLU A 57 -9.16 19.45 -5.29
N ARG A 58 -8.43 18.41 -5.70
CA ARG A 58 -8.72 17.66 -6.94
C ARG A 58 -10.09 17.00 -6.93
N CYS A 59 -10.51 16.41 -5.80
CA CYS A 59 -11.84 15.81 -5.67
C CYS A 59 -12.95 16.86 -5.88
N VAL A 60 -12.84 18.01 -5.20
CA VAL A 60 -13.85 19.07 -5.31
C VAL A 60 -13.91 19.63 -6.73
N VAL A 61 -12.75 19.96 -7.32
CA VAL A 61 -12.65 20.49 -8.68
C VAL A 61 -13.18 19.48 -9.71
N GLY A 62 -12.78 18.21 -9.60
CA GLY A 62 -13.25 17.15 -10.49
C GLY A 62 -14.76 16.99 -10.42
N VAL A 63 -15.34 17.00 -9.22
CA VAL A 63 -16.79 16.83 -9.07
C VAL A 63 -17.57 17.98 -9.67
N LEU A 64 -17.14 19.23 -9.43
CA LEU A 64 -17.76 20.42 -10.02
C LEU A 64 -17.64 20.42 -11.54
N ALA A 65 -16.48 20.05 -12.08
CA ALA A 65 -16.23 19.98 -13.51
C ALA A 65 -17.17 18.97 -14.20
N ASP A 66 -17.29 17.74 -13.67
CA ASP A 66 -18.20 16.74 -14.23
C ASP A 66 -19.68 17.16 -14.11
N ALA A 67 -20.02 17.99 -13.11
CA ALA A 67 -21.35 18.56 -12.95
C ALA A 67 -21.60 19.77 -13.88
N GLY A 68 -20.61 20.17 -14.69
CA GLY A 68 -20.68 21.36 -15.55
C GLY A 68 -20.76 22.67 -14.76
N ARG A 69 -20.32 22.67 -13.50
CA ARG A 69 -20.38 23.84 -12.61
C ARG A 69 -19.02 24.53 -12.57
N PRO A 70 -18.97 25.87 -12.63
CA PRO A 70 -17.73 26.60 -12.46
C PRO A 70 -17.21 26.44 -11.02
N VAL A 71 -15.89 26.39 -10.87
CA VAL A 71 -15.23 26.45 -9.56
C VAL A 71 -15.01 27.92 -9.22
N ASP A 72 -15.79 28.45 -8.28
CA ASP A 72 -15.58 29.80 -7.77
C ASP A 72 -14.44 29.86 -6.75
N ALA A 73 -13.91 31.07 -6.52
CA ALA A 73 -12.78 31.28 -5.62
C ALA A 73 -13.09 30.85 -4.18
N ALA A 74 -14.32 31.08 -3.71
CA ALA A 74 -14.72 30.74 -2.34
C ALA A 74 -14.71 29.22 -2.11
N THR A 75 -15.22 28.45 -3.07
CA THR A 75 -15.22 26.99 -3.04
C THR A 75 -13.81 26.43 -3.13
N LEU A 76 -12.94 27.04 -3.94
CA LEU A 76 -11.54 26.65 -4.05
C LEU A 76 -10.78 26.89 -2.75
N ASP A 77 -10.98 28.05 -2.11
CA ASP A 77 -10.37 28.36 -0.81
C ASP A 77 -10.90 27.44 0.31
N ALA A 78 -12.19 27.11 0.27
CA ALA A 78 -12.79 26.12 1.18
C ALA A 78 -12.16 24.73 0.99
N ALA A 79 -11.98 24.28 -0.26
CA ALA A 79 -11.34 23.00 -0.58
C ALA A 79 -9.89 22.94 -0.07
N ARG A 80 -9.11 24.01 -0.28
CA ARG A 80 -7.74 24.13 0.23
C ARG A 80 -7.67 24.10 1.74
N SER A 81 -8.59 24.81 2.40
CA SER A 81 -8.70 24.83 3.86
C SER A 81 -9.04 23.44 4.40
N ALA A 82 -10.07 22.81 3.84
CA ALA A 82 -10.48 21.45 4.20
C ALA A 82 -9.36 20.44 3.96
N GLY A 83 -8.58 20.59 2.89
CA GLY A 83 -7.41 19.78 2.59
C GLY A 83 -6.31 19.88 3.64
N ARG A 84 -6.03 21.08 4.16
CA ARG A 84 -5.08 21.27 5.27
C ARG A 84 -5.58 20.62 6.57
N VAL A 85 -6.85 20.82 6.90
CA VAL A 85 -7.47 20.18 8.08
C VAL A 85 -7.43 18.65 7.94
N ALA A 86 -7.68 18.12 6.75
CA ALA A 86 -7.56 16.69 6.47
C ALA A 86 -6.15 16.18 6.72
N ALA A 87 -5.13 16.90 6.25
CA ALA A 87 -3.73 16.57 6.47
C ALA A 87 -3.37 16.56 7.96
N ASP A 88 -3.86 17.53 8.73
CA ASP A 88 -3.60 17.62 10.17
C ASP A 88 -4.29 16.46 10.92
N GLU A 89 -5.60 16.28 10.75
CA GLU A 89 -6.36 15.29 11.51
C GLU A 89 -6.09 13.85 11.07
N VAL A 90 -6.19 13.57 9.77
CA VAL A 90 -6.01 12.21 9.24
C VAL A 90 -4.53 11.85 9.23
N GLY A 91 -3.66 12.80 8.89
CA GLY A 91 -2.22 12.59 8.95
C GLY A 91 -1.71 12.30 10.36
N ALA A 92 -2.19 13.01 11.39
CA ALA A 92 -1.85 12.70 12.78
C ALA A 92 -2.27 11.28 13.17
N ARG A 93 -3.48 10.86 12.77
CA ARG A 93 -3.97 9.49 13.01
C ARG A 93 -3.16 8.43 12.27
N VAL A 94 -2.76 8.69 11.03
CA VAL A 94 -1.90 7.79 10.24
C VAL A 94 -0.52 7.66 10.90
N ARG A 95 0.08 8.77 11.33
CA ARG A 95 1.36 8.75 12.07
C ARG A 95 1.25 7.96 13.37
N ALA A 96 0.20 8.20 14.15
CA ALA A 96 -0.05 7.49 15.39
C ALA A 96 -0.29 5.99 15.17
N LEU A 97 -1.02 5.60 14.11
CA LEU A 97 -1.20 4.20 13.76
C LEU A 97 0.12 3.53 13.39
N LEU A 98 0.92 4.21 12.55
CA LEU A 98 2.15 3.67 12.00
C LEU A 98 3.33 3.66 12.98
N SER A 99 3.22 4.38 14.11
CA SER A 99 4.15 4.27 15.23
C SER A 99 3.86 3.08 16.16
N LEU A 100 2.67 2.47 16.06
CA LEU A 100 2.37 1.25 16.79
C LEU A 100 3.13 0.07 16.21
N ASP A 101 3.44 -0.89 17.08
CA ASP A 101 3.87 -2.21 16.65
C ASP A 101 2.85 -2.83 15.69
N VAL A 102 3.34 -3.56 14.70
CA VAL A 102 2.52 -4.13 13.63
C VAL A 102 1.35 -4.99 14.15
N ASP A 103 1.55 -5.72 15.24
CA ASP A 103 0.54 -6.61 15.82
C ASP A 103 -0.46 -5.84 16.70
N ALA A 104 -0.14 -4.60 17.07
CA ALA A 104 -1.00 -3.70 17.84
C ALA A 104 -1.81 -2.73 16.96
N GLN A 105 -1.64 -2.74 15.64
CA GLN A 105 -2.38 -1.87 14.72
C GLN A 105 -3.83 -2.34 14.56
N PRO A 106 -4.84 -1.60 15.06
CA PRO A 106 -6.24 -2.03 14.99
C PRO A 106 -6.84 -1.95 13.58
N THR A 107 -6.15 -1.27 12.64
CA THR A 107 -6.60 -1.05 11.27
C THR A 107 -5.41 -0.79 10.35
N GLY A 108 -5.67 -0.58 9.06
CA GLY A 108 -4.66 -0.20 8.07
C GLY A 108 -4.61 1.32 7.82
N PRO A 109 -3.45 1.88 7.44
CA PRO A 109 -3.31 3.29 7.10
C PRO A 109 -4.25 3.72 5.96
N LEU A 110 -4.51 2.86 4.99
CA LEU A 110 -5.46 3.14 3.91
C LEU A 110 -6.89 3.32 4.42
N ALA A 111 -7.32 2.58 5.45
CA ALA A 111 -8.64 2.76 6.03
C ALA A 111 -8.80 4.13 6.71
N LEU A 112 -7.75 4.64 7.35
CA LEU A 112 -7.74 6.00 7.89
C LEU A 112 -7.80 7.05 6.78
N VAL A 113 -7.02 6.85 5.71
CA VAL A 113 -7.04 7.73 4.54
C VAL A 113 -8.42 7.78 3.89
N ARG A 114 -9.11 6.65 3.76
CA ARG A 114 -10.49 6.61 3.24
C ARG A 114 -11.47 7.46 4.04
N SER A 115 -11.26 7.59 5.36
CA SER A 115 -12.08 8.48 6.20
C SER A 115 -11.93 9.97 5.86
N ALA A 116 -10.90 10.36 5.10
CA ALA A 116 -10.71 11.73 4.63
C ALA A 116 -11.75 12.15 3.59
N VAL A 117 -12.56 11.23 3.05
CA VAL A 117 -13.61 11.56 2.07
C VAL A 117 -14.64 12.57 2.59
N ARG A 118 -14.79 12.68 3.92
CA ARG A 118 -15.68 13.68 4.54
C ARG A 118 -15.33 15.11 4.14
N TYR A 119 -14.04 15.45 4.00
CA TYR A 119 -13.60 16.82 3.72
C TYR A 119 -14.04 17.35 2.35
N PRO A 120 -13.74 16.69 1.22
CA PRO A 120 -14.24 17.13 -0.07
C PRO A 120 -15.78 17.04 -0.13
N THR A 121 -16.39 16.04 0.54
CA THR A 121 -17.85 15.89 0.60
C THR A 121 -18.53 17.09 1.25
N ASP A 122 -18.01 17.57 2.39
CA ASP A 122 -18.59 18.70 3.10
C ASP A 122 -18.47 20.01 2.30
N VAL A 123 -17.35 20.21 1.60
CA VAL A 123 -17.17 21.35 0.68
C VAL A 123 -18.18 21.29 -0.47
N LEU A 124 -18.35 20.12 -1.11
CA LEU A 124 -19.28 19.93 -2.22
C LEU A 124 -20.74 20.11 -1.79
N ARG A 125 -21.11 19.63 -0.59
CA ARG A 125 -22.42 19.85 0.00
C ARG A 125 -22.68 21.32 0.27
N ALA A 126 -21.71 22.03 0.84
CA ALA A 126 -21.82 23.47 1.08
C ALA A 126 -21.95 24.27 -0.23
N ALA A 127 -21.30 23.82 -1.30
CA ALA A 127 -21.45 24.37 -2.65
C ALA A 127 -22.77 23.95 -3.34
N GLY A 128 -23.63 23.15 -2.67
CA GLY A 128 -24.93 22.72 -3.20
C GLY A 128 -24.84 21.72 -4.35
N VAL A 129 -23.74 20.95 -4.45
CA VAL A 129 -23.60 19.92 -5.49
C VAL A 129 -24.50 18.72 -5.17
N PRO A 130 -25.39 18.28 -6.08
CA PRO A 130 -26.24 17.11 -5.81
C PRO A 130 -25.40 15.82 -5.73
N PRO A 131 -25.79 14.84 -4.89
CA PRO A 131 -25.14 13.52 -4.83
C PRO A 131 -25.04 12.83 -6.20
N ARG A 132 -23.99 12.02 -6.39
CA ARG A 132 -23.86 11.19 -7.59
C ARG A 132 -24.64 9.89 -7.45
N ALA A 133 -25.15 9.39 -8.57
CA ALA A 133 -25.62 8.00 -8.64
C ALA A 133 -24.43 7.05 -8.45
N ARG A 134 -24.60 6.06 -7.57
CA ARG A 134 -23.55 5.11 -7.18
C ARG A 134 -24.01 3.67 -7.39
N ASP A 135 -23.04 2.81 -7.66
CA ASP A 135 -23.25 1.37 -7.58
C ASP A 135 -23.66 0.96 -6.15
N ARG A 136 -24.50 -0.07 -6.03
CA ARG A 136 -25.04 -0.52 -4.74
C ARG A 136 -23.93 -1.03 -3.80
N VAL A 137 -22.94 -1.75 -4.33
CA VAL A 137 -21.85 -2.29 -3.50
C VAL A 137 -21.01 -1.15 -2.93
N ALA A 138 -20.69 -0.14 -3.75
CA ALA A 138 -19.99 1.06 -3.28
C ALA A 138 -20.82 1.82 -2.23
N ALA A 139 -22.12 1.99 -2.47
CA ALA A 139 -23.07 2.60 -1.55
C ALA A 139 -23.09 1.92 -0.18
N ASP A 140 -23.09 0.59 -0.15
CA ASP A 140 -23.13 -0.18 1.09
C ASP A 140 -21.80 -0.15 1.85
N LEU A 141 -20.66 -0.17 1.13
CA LEU A 141 -19.33 -0.16 1.75
C LEU A 141 -18.93 1.21 2.32
N HIS A 142 -19.39 2.29 1.69
CA HIS A 142 -19.00 3.67 2.02
C HIS A 142 -20.23 4.61 2.05
N PRO A 143 -21.20 4.40 2.93
CA PRO A 143 -22.48 5.12 2.90
C PRO A 143 -22.35 6.65 2.99
N GLU A 144 -21.28 7.15 3.62
CA GLU A 144 -20.98 8.58 3.73
C GLU A 144 -20.44 9.21 2.43
N ASP A 145 -19.91 8.40 1.52
CA ASP A 145 -19.28 8.84 0.27
C ASP A 145 -20.31 9.04 -0.84
N ILE A 146 -21.12 10.09 -0.73
CA ILE A 146 -22.20 10.38 -1.67
C ILE A 146 -21.72 10.84 -3.07
N TYR A 147 -20.40 10.98 -3.28
CA TYR A 147 -19.79 11.44 -4.52
C TYR A 147 -18.84 10.43 -5.17
N ASP A 148 -18.68 9.24 -4.58
CA ASP A 148 -17.80 8.18 -5.09
C ASP A 148 -16.32 8.58 -5.14
N LEU A 149 -15.85 9.18 -4.05
CA LEU A 149 -14.52 9.76 -3.90
C LEU A 149 -13.57 8.91 -3.06
N VAL A 150 -14.06 7.86 -2.38
CA VAL A 150 -13.22 7.05 -1.50
C VAL A 150 -12.06 6.42 -2.30
N PRO A 151 -10.80 6.64 -1.88
CA PRO A 151 -9.65 6.08 -2.57
C PRO A 151 -9.60 4.56 -2.41
N SER A 152 -9.47 3.86 -3.53
CA SER A 152 -9.25 2.42 -3.57
C SER A 152 -7.81 2.06 -3.18
N SER A 153 -6.85 2.96 -3.44
CA SER A 153 -5.41 2.78 -3.20
C SER A 153 -4.73 4.09 -2.75
N PHE A 154 -3.49 4.03 -2.28
CA PHE A 154 -2.70 5.23 -2.01
C PHE A 154 -2.37 6.04 -3.27
N ALA A 155 -2.29 5.40 -4.43
CA ALA A 155 -2.02 6.08 -5.70
C ALA A 155 -3.18 7.00 -6.13
N ASP A 156 -4.38 6.78 -5.60
CA ASP A 156 -5.56 7.60 -5.86
C ASP A 156 -5.47 8.93 -5.09
N LEU A 157 -4.72 8.97 -3.98
CA LEU A 157 -4.34 10.21 -3.32
C LEU A 157 -3.32 10.94 -4.18
N ASP A 158 -2.20 10.29 -4.45
CA ASP A 158 -1.12 10.82 -5.27
C ASP A 158 -0.34 9.67 -5.91
N PRO A 159 -0.08 9.69 -7.23
CA PRO A 159 0.69 8.63 -7.90
C PRO A 159 2.04 8.31 -7.24
N ALA A 160 2.69 9.30 -6.62
CA ALA A 160 3.96 9.13 -5.92
C ALA A 160 3.85 8.21 -4.68
N LEU A 161 2.64 7.99 -4.14
CA LEU A 161 2.41 7.11 -3.00
C LEU A 161 2.24 5.64 -3.35
N ARG A 162 2.22 5.28 -4.64
CA ARG A 162 2.13 3.89 -5.08
C ARG A 162 3.25 3.04 -4.49
N GLU A 163 4.49 3.46 -4.70
CA GLU A 163 5.67 2.74 -4.23
C GLU A 163 5.79 2.74 -2.70
N PRO A 164 5.69 3.89 -1.99
CA PRO A 164 5.63 3.91 -0.52
C PRO A 164 4.60 2.94 0.08
N GLY A 165 3.39 2.88 -0.50
CA GLY A 165 2.35 1.95 -0.05
C GLY A 165 2.74 0.48 -0.23
N ILE A 166 3.33 0.12 -1.37
CA ILE A 166 3.82 -1.25 -1.65
C ILE A 166 4.98 -1.61 -0.71
N VAL A 167 5.97 -0.72 -0.57
CA VAL A 167 7.16 -0.96 0.26
C VAL A 167 6.78 -1.18 1.71
N TRP A 168 5.90 -0.33 2.27
CA TRP A 168 5.40 -0.52 3.62
C TRP A 168 4.66 -1.85 3.78
N GLY A 169 3.74 -2.18 2.87
CA GLY A 169 2.96 -3.42 2.92
C GLY A 169 3.83 -4.68 2.86
N ALA A 170 4.82 -4.69 1.96
CA ALA A 170 5.78 -5.79 1.82
C ALA A 170 6.65 -5.95 3.06
N THR A 171 7.15 -4.84 3.60
CA THR A 171 8.02 -4.83 4.80
C THR A 171 7.23 -5.29 6.03
N LYS A 172 5.98 -4.83 6.17
CA LYS A 172 5.05 -5.28 7.20
C LYS A 172 4.83 -6.80 7.14
N ALA A 173 4.53 -7.32 5.95
CA ALA A 173 4.32 -8.76 5.76
C ALA A 173 5.56 -9.58 6.11
N HIS A 174 6.76 -9.11 5.72
CA HIS A 174 8.02 -9.76 6.06
C HIS A 174 8.26 -9.84 7.56
N VAL A 175 8.03 -8.75 8.31
CA VAL A 175 8.14 -8.73 9.78
C VAL A 175 7.17 -9.73 10.41
N VAL A 176 5.89 -9.72 10.02
CA VAL A 176 4.87 -10.63 10.56
C VAL A 176 5.22 -12.09 10.28
N LEU A 177 5.66 -12.41 9.06
CA LEU A 177 6.07 -13.77 8.68
C LEU A 177 7.30 -14.23 9.47
N ARG A 178 8.27 -13.34 9.72
CA ARG A 178 9.44 -13.67 10.55
C ARG A 178 9.05 -13.96 12.00
N ARG A 179 8.16 -13.16 12.59
CA ARG A 179 7.65 -13.38 13.95
C ARG A 179 6.93 -14.71 14.09
N ARG A 180 5.99 -14.99 13.16
CA ARG A 180 5.26 -16.27 13.14
C ARG A 180 6.20 -17.48 13.06
N ARG A 181 7.23 -17.42 12.21
CA ARG A 181 8.26 -18.47 12.13
C ARG A 181 9.03 -18.64 13.44
N ALA A 182 9.40 -17.55 14.11
CA ALA A 182 10.08 -17.60 15.41
C ALA A 182 9.18 -18.19 16.51
N GLU A 183 7.87 -17.97 16.43
CA GLU A 183 6.86 -18.56 17.33
C GLU A 183 6.46 -20.01 16.99
N GLY A 184 7.04 -20.59 15.92
CA GLY A 184 6.68 -21.95 15.47
C GLY A 184 5.31 -22.06 14.81
N ARG A 185 4.64 -20.93 14.50
CA ARG A 185 3.37 -20.89 13.80
C ARG A 185 3.63 -20.73 12.29
N ARG A 186 3.30 -21.75 11.50
CA ARG A 186 3.28 -21.65 10.02
C ARG A 186 1.90 -21.19 9.56
#